data_AF-A0A8J5HBS7-F1
#
_entry.id   AF-A0A8J5HBS7-F1
#
_cell.length_a   1.000
_cell.length_b   1.000
_cell.length_c   1.000
_cell.angle_alpha   90.00
_cell.angle_beta   90.00
_cell.angle_gamma   90.00
#
_symmetry.space_group_name_H-M   'P 1'
#
loop_
_entity.id
_entity.type
_entity.pdbx_description
1 polymer ?
#
loop_
_entity_poly.entity_id
_entity_poly.type
_entity_poly.pdbx_seq_one_letter_code
_entity_poly.pdbx_strand_id
1 'polypeptide(L)'
;MNHYLHPDHHLVHVHMESDFLCSGCKVEGHGVRYRCHECDFNLHEHCARCSSTISVRMHSDHLLTLYVLSEDNPDRERRCNVCQKSTVVTTTAY
;
A
#
# COMPACT_ATOMS: atom_id res chain seq x y z
N MET A 1 4.88 0.54 14.44
CA MET A 1 5.51 -0.06 13.24
C MET A 1 5.52 0.99 12.14
N ASN A 2 6.68 1.30 11.58
CA ASN A 2 6.79 2.21 10.44
C ASN A 2 6.62 1.41 9.15
N HIS A 3 5.75 1.87 8.27
CA HIS A 3 5.46 1.21 7.00
C HIS A 3 5.72 2.16 5.84
N TYR A 4 6.35 1.69 4.76
CA TYR A 4 6.76 2.56 3.65
C TYR A 4 5.59 3.25 2.92
N LEU A 5 4.38 2.68 2.96
CA LEU A 5 3.16 3.32 2.43
C LEU A 5 2.58 4.39 3.36
N HIS A 6 3.03 4.44 4.61
CA HIS A 6 2.55 5.39 5.61
C HIS A 6 3.72 5.77 6.55
N PRO A 7 4.72 6.51 6.03
CA PRO A 7 5.97 6.76 6.75
C PRO A 7 5.80 7.76 7.90
N ASP A 8 4.79 8.62 7.85
CA ASP A 8 4.62 9.73 8.80
C ASP A 8 4.06 9.28 10.16
N HIS A 9 3.35 8.14 10.20
CA HIS A 9 2.75 7.63 11.44
C HIS A 9 3.09 6.18 11.73
N HIS A 10 3.10 5.85 13.02
CA HIS A 10 3.31 4.48 13.48
C HIS A 10 1.98 3.70 13.47
N LEU A 11 2.03 2.49 12.91
CA LEU A 11 0.94 1.53 13.04
C LEU A 11 1.09 0.70 14.31
N VAL A 12 -0.05 0.37 14.91
CA VAL A 12 -0.15 -0.51 16.09
C VAL A 12 -0.87 -1.79 15.70
N HIS A 13 -0.39 -2.92 16.21
CA HIS A 13 -1.05 -4.21 16.03
C HIS A 13 -2.27 -4.29 16.95
N VAL A 14 -3.45 -4.50 16.38
CA VAL A 14 -4.72 -4.52 17.10
C VAL A 14 -5.59 -5.69 16.63
N HIS A 15 -6.46 -6.16 17.51
CA HIS A 15 -7.54 -7.09 17.17
C HIS A 15 -8.87 -6.37 17.37
N MET A 16 -9.67 -6.28 16.32
CA MET A 16 -11.01 -5.70 16.35
C MET A 16 -11.96 -6.65 15.62
N GLU A 17 -13.05 -7.06 16.27
CA GLU A 17 -14.09 -7.92 15.67
C GLU A 17 -14.94 -7.14 14.66
N SER A 18 -14.29 -6.68 13.59
CA SER A 18 -14.89 -5.92 12.51
C SER A 18 -14.14 -6.19 11.22
N ASP A 19 -14.75 -5.85 10.10
CA ASP A 19 -14.06 -5.81 8.81
C ASP A 19 -13.21 -4.53 8.67
N PHE A 20 -12.27 -4.56 7.73
CA PHE A 20 -11.52 -3.40 7.29
C PHE A 20 -11.04 -3.56 5.87
N LEU A 21 -10.86 -2.44 5.18
CA LEU A 21 -10.16 -2.40 3.91
C LEU A 21 -8.65 -2.23 4.14
N CYS A 22 -7.84 -3.15 3.61
CA CYS A 22 -6.39 -3.02 3.68
C CYS A 22 -5.90 -1.91 2.74
N SER A 23 -5.25 -0.89 3.28
CA SER A 23 -4.74 0.25 2.54
C SER A 23 -3.62 -0.13 1.55
N GLY A 24 -2.95 -1.27 1.77
CA GLY A 24 -1.85 -1.78 0.92
C GLY A 24 -2.33 -2.58 -0.29
N CYS A 25 -3.13 -3.63 -0.09
CA CYS A 25 -3.60 -4.50 -1.18
C CYS A 25 -4.99 -4.16 -1.70
N LYS A 26 -5.73 -3.27 -1.02
CA LYS A 26 -7.12 -2.88 -1.34
C LYS A 26 -8.11 -4.05 -1.31
N VAL A 27 -7.84 -5.05 -0.46
CA VAL A 27 -8.72 -6.19 -0.20
C VAL A 27 -9.21 -6.12 1.25
N GLU A 28 -10.43 -6.57 1.49
CA GLU A 28 -11.01 -6.65 2.82
C GLU A 28 -10.26 -7.65 3.72
N GLY A 29 -10.25 -7.39 5.02
CA GLY A 29 -9.79 -8.28 6.06
C GLY A 29 -10.70 -8.20 7.27
N HIS A 30 -10.56 -9.14 8.19
CA HIS A 30 -11.35 -9.20 9.41
C HIS A 30 -10.45 -9.41 10.63
N GLY A 31 -10.81 -8.83 11.77
CA GLY A 31 -10.10 -9.12 13.01
C GLY A 31 -8.77 -8.37 13.11
N VAL A 32 -7.68 -9.13 13.03
CA VAL A 32 -6.30 -8.71 13.30
C VAL A 32 -5.78 -7.81 12.18
N ARG A 33 -5.24 -6.66 12.56
CA ARG A 33 -4.67 -5.68 11.62
C ARG A 33 -3.60 -4.83 12.27
N TYR A 34 -2.75 -4.22 11.44
CA TYR A 34 -1.97 -3.07 11.83
C TYR A 34 -2.76 -1.81 11.49
N ARG A 35 -3.02 -0.94 12.47
CA ARG A 35 -3.85 0.25 12.30
C ARG A 35 -3.10 1.50 12.75
N CYS A 36 -3.25 2.60 12.01
CA CYS A 36 -2.89 3.94 12.48
C CYS A 36 -4.01 4.51 13.37
N HIS A 37 -3.66 5.18 14.46
CA HIS A 37 -4.64 5.85 15.32
C HIS A 37 -5.09 7.21 14.78
N GLU A 38 -4.24 7.85 13.97
CA GLU A 38 -4.45 9.22 13.47
C GLU A 38 -5.12 9.23 12.08
N CYS A 39 -4.96 8.16 11.31
CA CYS A 39 -5.51 8.01 9.97
C CYS A 39 -6.35 6.75 9.87
N ASP A 40 -7.31 6.70 8.93
CA ASP A 40 -8.00 5.46 8.58
C ASP A 40 -7.11 4.58 7.68
N PHE A 41 -5.96 4.20 8.22
CA PHE A 41 -4.97 3.37 7.56
C PHE A 41 -4.88 2.02 8.26
N ASN A 42 -5.22 0.96 7.55
CA ASN A 42 -5.27 -0.40 8.07
C ASN A 42 -4.49 -1.34 7.14
N LEU A 43 -3.72 -2.27 7.68
CA LEU A 43 -3.02 -3.30 6.91
C LEU A 43 -3.29 -4.69 7.48
N HIS A 44 -3.46 -5.67 6.59
CA HIS A 44 -3.30 -7.07 6.99
C HIS A 44 -1.91 -7.29 7.58
N GLU A 45 -1.78 -8.27 8.47
CA GLU A 45 -0.47 -8.61 9.07
C GLU A 45 0.58 -8.95 8.01
N HIS A 46 0.18 -9.65 6.94
CA HIS A 46 1.07 -9.96 5.83
C HIS A 46 1.47 -8.69 5.06
N CYS A 47 0.51 -7.81 4.76
CA CYS A 47 0.77 -6.55 4.07
C CYS A 47 1.69 -5.63 4.86
N ALA A 48 1.61 -5.64 6.19
CA ALA A 48 2.53 -4.88 7.03
C ALA A 48 3.98 -5.36 6.90
N ARG A 49 4.21 -6.66 6.66
CA ARG A 49 5.55 -7.25 6.50
C ARG A 49 6.10 -7.14 5.09
N CYS A 50 5.32 -6.62 4.13
CA CYS A 50 5.80 -6.42 2.77
C CYS A 50 6.97 -5.42 2.76
N SER A 51 7.96 -5.70 1.91
CA SER A 51 9.06 -4.76 1.66
C SER A 51 8.65 -3.78 0.55
N SER A 52 9.22 -2.58 0.59
CA SER A 52 9.15 -1.64 -0.55
C SER A 52 9.98 -2.12 -1.74
N THR A 53 10.81 -3.16 -1.57
CA THR A 53 11.65 -3.72 -2.62
C THR A 53 11.32 -5.18 -2.90
N ILE A 54 11.33 -5.56 -4.18
CA ILE A 54 11.14 -6.95 -4.62
C ILE A 54 12.26 -7.36 -5.59
N SER A 55 12.64 -8.64 -5.54
CA SER A 55 13.46 -9.27 -6.57
C SER A 55 12.55 -10.06 -7.49
N VAL A 56 12.66 -9.84 -8.80
CA VAL A 56 11.86 -10.57 -9.81
C VAL A 56 12.78 -11.23 -10.82
N ARG A 57 12.42 -12.43 -11.29
CA ARG A 57 13.24 -13.18 -12.25
C ARG A 57 13.48 -12.46 -13.58
N MET A 58 12.58 -11.55 -13.97
CA MET A 58 12.73 -10.77 -15.21
C MET A 58 13.74 -9.61 -15.08
N HIS A 59 14.12 -9.25 -13.85
CA HIS A 59 15.10 -8.23 -13.51
C HIS A 59 15.97 -8.78 -12.38
N SER A 60 16.66 -9.90 -12.62
CA SER A 60 17.44 -10.58 -11.57
C SER A 60 18.72 -9.83 -11.19
N ASP A 61 19.15 -8.90 -12.03
CA ASP A 61 20.34 -8.07 -11.88
C ASP A 61 20.12 -6.86 -10.95
N HIS A 62 18.87 -6.49 -10.66
CA HIS A 62 18.56 -5.38 -9.77
C HIS A 62 17.24 -5.56 -9.01
N LEU A 63 17.11 -4.95 -7.83
CA LEU A 63 15.83 -4.90 -7.11
C LEU A 63 14.89 -3.88 -7.74
N LEU A 64 13.59 -4.17 -7.72
CA LEU A 64 12.54 -3.21 -8.04
C LEU A 64 12.09 -2.53 -6.75
N THR A 65 12.18 -1.21 -6.70
CA THR A 65 11.70 -0.41 -5.57
C THR A 65 10.35 0.20 -5.92
N LEU A 66 9.36 0.01 -5.06
CA LEU A 66 8.08 0.70 -5.16
C LEU A 66 8.29 2.19 -4.83
N TYR A 67 7.93 3.04 -5.78
CA TYR A 67 7.91 4.49 -5.59
C TYR A 67 6.45 4.96 -5.53
N VAL A 68 6.02 5.43 -4.36
CA VAL A 68 4.69 6.02 -4.17
C VAL A 68 4.76 7.48 -4.61
N LEU A 69 3.91 7.88 -5.55
CA LEU A 69 3.80 9.26 -5.99
C LEU A 69 2.82 10.01 -5.11
N SER A 70 3.19 11.21 -4.67
CA SER A 70 2.27 12.15 -4.04
C SER A 70 1.34 12.79 -5.08
N GLU A 71 0.16 13.21 -4.63
CA GLU A 71 -0.90 13.81 -5.47
C GLU A 71 -0.52 15.20 -6.05
N ASP A 72 0.61 15.78 -5.65
CA ASP A 72 1.14 17.06 -6.15
C ASP A 72 1.65 17.03 -7.60
N ASN A 73 1.51 15.93 -8.32
CA ASN A 73 1.94 15.83 -9.72
C ASN A 73 0.85 15.23 -10.63
N PRO A 74 -0.21 16.00 -10.93
CA PRO A 74 -1.40 15.53 -11.65
C PRO A 74 -1.16 15.21 -13.13
N ASP A 75 0.00 15.51 -13.70
CA ASP A 75 0.16 15.64 -15.16
C ASP A 75 0.94 14.51 -15.86
N ARG A 76 1.09 13.35 -15.22
CA ARG A 76 1.59 12.17 -15.94
C ARG A 76 0.84 10.93 -15.52
N GLU A 77 -0.20 10.61 -16.30
CA GLU A 77 -0.77 9.27 -16.36
C GLU A 77 0.37 8.27 -16.61
N ARG A 78 0.85 7.62 -15.55
CA ARG A 78 1.92 6.62 -15.67
C ARG A 78 1.30 5.32 -16.13
N ARG A 79 1.47 5.03 -17.41
CA ARG A 79 1.17 3.73 -17.98
C ARG A 79 2.27 2.74 -17.61
N CYS A 80 1.87 1.57 -17.14
CA CYS A 80 2.80 0.47 -16.94
C CYS A 80 3.37 0.02 -18.29
N ASN A 81 4.70 0.00 -18.47
CA ASN A 81 5.33 -0.45 -19.72
C ASN A 81 5.10 -1.94 -20.01
N VAL A 82 4.70 -2.73 -19.01
CA VAL A 82 4.43 -4.17 -19.16
C VAL A 82 2.99 -4.45 -19.57
N CYS A 83 2.01 -3.95 -18.81
CA CYS A 83 0.59 -4.26 -19.05
C CYS A 83 -0.19 -3.12 -19.73
N GLN A 84 0.44 -1.98 -19.97
CA GLN A 84 -0.12 -0.76 -20.58
C GLN A 84 -1.31 -0.12 -19.85
N LYS A 85 -1.64 -0.59 -18.65
CA LYS A 85 -2.70 0.00 -17.82
C LYS A 85 -2.16 1.18 -17.03
N SER A 86 -3.02 2.18 -16.84
CA SER A 86 -2.82 3.28 -15.90
C SER A 86 -3.45 2.90 -14.57
N THR A 87 -2.76 3.15 -13.46
CA THR A 87 -3.37 3.08 -12.13
C THR A 87 -4.08 4.41 -11.88
N VAL A 88 -5.38 4.46 -12.15
CA VAL A 88 -6.21 5.56 -11.66
C VAL A 88 -6.25 5.41 -10.14
N VAL A 89 -5.69 6.37 -9.39
CA VAL A 89 -6.01 6.49 -7.97
C VAL A 89 -7.45 6.99 -7.92
N THR A 90 -8.42 6.08 -8.00
CA THR A 90 -9.81 6.44 -7.80
C THR A 90 -9.98 6.74 -6.31
N THR A 91 -9.84 8.01 -5.96
CA THR A 91 -10.49 8.60 -4.78
C THR A 91 -11.99 8.49 -4.98
N THR A 92 -12.56 7.32 -4.72
CA THR A 92 -13.99 7.24 -4.41
C THR A 92 -14.14 7.68 -2.96
N ALA A 93 -14.41 8.97 -2.78
CA ALA A 93 -15.06 9.48 -1.60
C ALA A 93 -16.54 9.03 -1.64
N TYR A 94 -16.99 8.33 -0.61
CA TYR A 94 -18.39 8.25 -0.21
C TYR A 94 -18.46 8.55 1.28
#